data_AF-A0A1G7HR85-F1
#
_entry.id   AF-A0A1G7HR85-F1
#
_cell.length_a   1.000
_cell.length_b   1.000
_cell.length_c   1.000
_cell.angle_alpha   90.00
_cell.angle_beta   90.00
_cell.angle_gamma   90.00
#
_symmetry.space_group_name_H-M   'P 1'
#
loop_
_entity.id
_entity.type
_entity.pdbx_description
1 polymer ?
#
loop_
_entity_poly.entity_id
_entity_poly.type
_entity_poly.pdbx_seq_one_letter_code
_entity_poly.pdbx_strand_id
1 'polypeptide(L)'
;MIESLKFETQSFFAPDGTEMVIVRRKDWDAVCSLADTAVAKLEEKAMNIPDDVKQYLKQGRNPVAAWRLHIGLTQAELADKVGLTQAAIARIESGPTGTGRDDTLTRIAKALGAPLAHINPPTETQAERIRKAVANSADAKTERLLQRANSRR
;
A
#
# COMPACT_ATOMS: atom_id res chain seq x y z
N MET A 1 -7.59 -6.52 19.89
CA MET A 1 -7.03 -7.32 20.99
C MET A 1 -5.60 -7.63 20.60
N ILE A 2 -4.61 -7.02 21.28
CA ILE A 2 -3.19 -7.29 20.98
C ILE A 2 -2.83 -8.52 21.80
N GLU A 3 -2.64 -9.64 21.12
CA GLU A 3 -2.24 -10.89 21.74
C GLU A 3 -0.74 -10.79 22.03
N SER A 4 -0.36 -10.74 23.31
CA SER A 4 1.06 -10.65 23.68
C SER A 4 1.70 -12.03 23.53
N LEU A 5 2.56 -12.20 22.55
CA LEU A 5 3.42 -13.37 22.47
C LEU A 5 4.53 -13.23 23.52
N LYS A 6 4.58 -14.16 24.48
CA LYS A 6 5.71 -14.26 25.42
C LYS A 6 6.61 -15.38 24.93
N PHE A 7 7.86 -15.06 24.59
CA PHE A 7 8.88 -16.04 24.28
C PHE A 7 10.21 -15.61 24.90
N GLU A 8 11.03 -16.59 25.28
CA GLU A 8 12.36 -16.38 25.83
C GLU A 8 13.32 -16.08 24.69
N THR A 9 13.98 -14.93 24.75
CA THR A 9 14.96 -14.50 23.77
C THR A 9 16.34 -14.40 24.40
N GLN A 10 17.38 -14.68 23.61
CA GLN A 10 18.75 -14.35 23.96
C GLN A 10 19.24 -13.30 22.97
N SER A 11 19.78 -12.17 23.45
CA SER A 11 20.40 -11.18 22.57
C SER A 11 21.92 -11.10 22.78
N PHE A 12 22.61 -10.68 21.73
CA PHE A 12 24.04 -10.37 21.74
C PHE A 12 24.34 -9.25 20.73
N PHE A 13 25.46 -8.56 20.89
CA PHE A 13 25.90 -7.55 19.92
C PHE A 13 26.91 -8.16 18.94
N ALA A 14 26.68 -7.93 17.65
CA ALA A 14 27.66 -8.24 16.61
C ALA A 14 28.86 -7.27 16.67
N PRO A 15 30.01 -7.59 16.04
CA PRO A 15 31.21 -6.75 16.09
C PRO A 15 31.03 -5.31 15.55
N ASP A 16 30.00 -5.09 14.74
CA ASP A 16 29.60 -3.79 14.19
C ASP A 16 28.66 -2.99 15.12
N GLY A 17 28.29 -3.56 16.28
CA GLY A 17 27.36 -2.97 17.24
C GLY A 17 25.89 -3.29 16.96
N THR A 18 25.56 -4.09 15.95
CA THR A 18 24.17 -4.50 15.68
C THR A 18 23.68 -5.47 16.76
N GLU A 19 22.54 -5.16 17.39
CA GLU A 19 21.91 -6.09 18.34
C GLU A 19 21.22 -7.24 17.58
N MET A 20 21.61 -8.46 17.92
CA MET A 20 21.09 -9.70 17.35
C MET A 20 20.24 -10.41 18.39
N VAL A 21 19.12 -11.00 17.97
CA VAL A 21 18.22 -11.78 18.84
C VAL A 21 18.10 -13.21 18.32
N ILE A 22 18.32 -14.17 19.21
CA ILE A 22 18.13 -15.61 18.97
C ILE A 22 16.76 -16.01 19.53
N VAL A 23 15.96 -16.65 18.67
CA VAL A 23 14.63 -17.18 18.99
C VAL A 23 14.53 -18.64 18.57
N ARG A 24 13.79 -19.45 19.33
CA ARG A 24 13.50 -20.83 18.97
C ARG A 24 12.68 -20.87 17.68
N ARG A 25 12.87 -21.92 16.86
CA ARG A 25 12.15 -22.05 15.58
C ARG A 25 10.62 -21.96 15.73
N LYS A 26 10.06 -22.63 16.74
CA LYS A 26 8.62 -22.58 17.06
C LYS A 26 8.14 -21.15 17.34
N ASP A 27 8.92 -20.37 18.08
CA ASP A 27 8.57 -18.99 18.46
C ASP A 27 8.67 -18.07 17.23
N TRP A 28 9.67 -18.30 16.36
CA TRP A 28 9.78 -17.62 15.06
C TRP A 28 8.60 -17.92 14.12
N ASP A 29 8.20 -19.19 14.01
CA ASP A 29 7.06 -19.59 13.18
C ASP A 29 5.74 -18.95 13.67
N ALA A 30 5.57 -18.81 15.00
CA ALA A 30 4.44 -18.11 15.57
C ALA A 30 4.45 -16.60 15.25
N VAL A 31 5.62 -15.96 15.28
CA VAL A 31 5.78 -14.57 14.83
C VAL A 31 5.43 -14.41 13.36
N CYS A 32 5.93 -15.30 12.48
CA CYS A 32 5.58 -15.28 11.06
C CYS A 32 4.08 -15.46 10.83
N SER A 33 3.44 -16.42 11.49
CA SER A 33 1.99 -16.65 11.37
C SER A 33 1.15 -15.46 11.83
N LEU A 34 1.56 -14.78 12.90
CA LEU A 34 0.91 -13.56 13.36
C LEU A 34 1.08 -12.43 12.35
N ALA A 35 2.29 -12.28 11.78
CA ALA A 35 2.56 -11.30 10.74
C ALA A 35 1.71 -11.53 9.50
N ASP A 36 1.62 -12.78 9.01
CA ASP A 36 0.79 -13.15 7.86
C ASP A 36 -0.69 -12.82 8.12
N THR A 37 -1.20 -13.15 9.31
CA THR A 37 -2.58 -12.83 9.70
C THR A 37 -2.82 -11.32 9.76
N ALA A 38 -1.85 -10.56 10.26
CA ALA A 38 -1.94 -9.10 10.32
C ALA A 38 -1.94 -8.49 8.92
N VAL A 39 -1.08 -8.98 8.02
CA VAL A 39 -1.04 -8.58 6.61
C VAL A 39 -2.37 -8.89 5.93
N ALA A 40 -2.89 -10.11 6.07
CA ALA A 40 -4.17 -10.51 5.47
C ALA A 40 -5.33 -9.61 5.93
N LYS A 41 -5.40 -9.27 7.23
CA LYS A 41 -6.42 -8.34 7.76
C LYS A 41 -6.29 -6.93 7.20
N LEU A 42 -5.05 -6.46 6.99
CA LEU A 42 -4.80 -5.15 6.38
C LEU A 42 -5.21 -5.15 4.90
N GLU A 43 -4.92 -6.23 4.17
CA GLU A 43 -5.31 -6.41 2.78
C GLU A 43 -6.84 -6.50 2.61
N GLU A 44 -7.52 -7.27 3.45
CA GLU A 44 -8.99 -7.36 3.45
C GLU A 44 -9.63 -5.98 3.65
N LYS A 45 -9.15 -5.23 4.64
CA LYS A 45 -9.61 -3.86 4.91
C LYS A 45 -9.27 -2.91 3.78
N ALA A 46 -8.12 -3.09 3.12
CA ALA A 46 -7.72 -2.31 1.96
C ALA A 46 -8.59 -2.61 0.73
N MET A 47 -9.17 -3.81 0.61
CA MET A 47 -10.04 -4.18 -0.51
C MET A 47 -11.50 -3.71 -0.36
N ASN A 48 -11.93 -3.39 0.86
CA ASN A 48 -13.31 -3.03 1.11
C ASN A 48 -13.55 -1.54 0.80
N ILE A 49 -14.15 -1.28 -0.35
CA ILE A 49 -14.63 0.06 -0.74
C ILE A 49 -16.09 0.20 -0.28
N PRO A 50 -16.45 1.23 0.51
CA PRO A 50 -17.85 1.50 0.88
C PRO A 50 -18.75 1.71 -0.33
N ASP A 51 -20.03 1.35 -0.22
CA ASP A 51 -20.95 1.37 -1.36
C ASP A 51 -21.20 2.78 -1.93
N ASP A 52 -21.24 3.81 -1.07
CA ASP A 52 -21.33 5.20 -1.52
C ASP A 52 -20.11 5.58 -2.37
N VAL A 53 -18.91 5.19 -1.93
CA VAL A 53 -17.67 5.43 -2.68
C VAL A 53 -17.73 4.72 -4.03
N LYS A 54 -18.18 3.46 -4.08
CA LYS A 54 -18.39 2.74 -5.35
C LYS A 54 -19.36 3.49 -6.26
N GLN A 55 -20.45 4.02 -5.71
CA GLN A 55 -21.44 4.77 -6.47
C GLN A 55 -20.84 6.05 -7.05
N TYR A 56 -20.12 6.84 -6.26
CA TYR A 56 -19.45 8.04 -6.73
C TYR A 56 -18.39 7.75 -7.80
N LEU A 57 -17.60 6.68 -7.63
CA LEU A 57 -16.63 6.24 -8.64
C LEU A 57 -17.33 5.85 -9.96
N LYS A 58 -18.46 5.13 -9.88
CA LYS A 58 -19.28 4.79 -11.07
C LYS A 58 -19.85 6.03 -11.77
N GLN A 59 -20.09 7.12 -11.04
CA GLN A 59 -20.49 8.41 -11.59
C GLN A 59 -19.32 9.19 -12.21
N GLY A 60 -18.11 8.62 -12.25
CA GLY A 60 -16.92 9.27 -12.80
C GLY A 60 -16.29 10.32 -11.87
N ARG A 61 -16.65 10.33 -10.57
CA ARG A 61 -15.99 11.19 -9.59
C ARG A 61 -14.55 10.72 -9.41
N ASN A 62 -13.64 11.69 -9.25
CA ASN A 62 -12.28 11.39 -8.82
C ASN A 62 -12.29 10.67 -7.45
N PRO A 63 -11.39 9.69 -7.21
CA PRO A 63 -11.37 8.95 -5.95
C PRO A 63 -11.24 9.82 -4.70
N VAL A 64 -10.48 10.92 -4.75
CA VAL A 64 -10.39 11.88 -3.63
C VAL A 64 -11.77 12.46 -3.32
N ALA A 65 -12.52 12.87 -4.35
CA ALA A 65 -13.86 13.41 -4.18
C ALA A 65 -14.85 12.36 -3.66
N ALA A 66 -14.77 11.13 -4.17
CA ALA A 66 -15.64 10.03 -3.75
C ALA A 66 -15.47 9.70 -2.26
N TRP A 67 -14.23 9.58 -1.79
CA TRP A 67 -13.93 9.34 -0.38
C TRP A 67 -14.27 10.53 0.51
N ARG A 68 -13.99 11.76 0.05
CA ARG A 68 -14.36 12.99 0.77
C ARG A 68 -15.87 13.07 1.01
N LEU A 69 -16.67 12.80 -0.02
CA LEU A 69 -18.14 12.82 0.08
C LEU A 69 -18.66 11.73 1.01
N HIS A 70 -18.08 10.52 0.97
CA HIS A 70 -18.47 9.42 1.85
C HIS A 70 -18.29 9.77 3.34
N ILE A 71 -17.20 10.47 3.70
CA ILE A 71 -16.97 10.89 5.09
C ILE A 71 -17.57 12.26 5.42
N GLY A 72 -18.31 12.87 4.50
CA GLY A 72 -19.07 14.11 4.72
C GLY A 72 -18.25 15.40 4.80
N LEU A 73 -17.02 15.43 4.27
CA LEU A 73 -16.20 16.64 4.30
C LEU A 73 -16.45 17.54 3.09
N THR A 74 -16.32 18.85 3.27
CA THR A 74 -16.18 19.84 2.20
C THR A 74 -14.75 19.90 1.68
N GLN A 75 -14.53 20.51 0.51
CA GLN A 75 -13.17 20.69 -0.03
C GLN A 75 -12.30 21.58 0.88
N ALA A 76 -12.90 22.58 1.54
CA ALA A 76 -12.21 23.46 2.47
C ALA A 76 -11.78 22.69 3.73
N GLU A 77 -12.67 21.90 4.33
CA GLU A 77 -12.32 21.10 5.52
C GLU A 77 -11.25 20.04 5.23
N LEU A 78 -11.28 19.42 4.04
CA LEU A 78 -10.21 18.52 3.63
C LEU A 78 -8.90 19.30 3.48
N ALA A 79 -8.94 20.46 2.81
CA ALA A 79 -7.77 21.32 2.61
C ALA A 79 -7.11 21.71 3.93
N ASP A 80 -7.91 22.14 4.91
CA ASP A 80 -7.45 22.49 6.26
C ASP A 80 -6.80 21.29 6.96
N LYS A 81 -7.44 20.11 6.91
CA LYS A 81 -6.89 18.87 7.49
C LYS A 81 -5.55 18.47 6.90
N VAL A 82 -5.35 18.70 5.61
CA VAL A 82 -4.12 18.31 4.92
C VAL A 82 -3.17 19.48 4.68
N GLY A 83 -3.41 20.67 5.25
CA GLY A 83 -2.54 21.84 5.08
C GLY A 83 -2.35 22.26 3.62
N LEU A 84 -3.42 22.25 2.83
CA LEU A 84 -3.48 22.73 1.45
C LEU A 84 -4.51 23.86 1.33
N THR A 85 -4.62 24.44 0.13
CA THR A 85 -5.70 25.38 -0.18
C THR A 85 -6.91 24.63 -0.73
N GLN A 86 -8.12 25.18 -0.56
CA GLN A 86 -9.34 24.65 -1.18
C GLN A 86 -9.18 24.51 -2.71
N ALA A 87 -8.56 25.50 -3.36
CA ALA A 87 -8.30 25.47 -4.80
C ALA A 87 -7.38 24.31 -5.22
N ALA A 88 -6.39 23.96 -4.37
CA ALA A 88 -5.54 22.80 -4.62
C ALA A 88 -6.33 21.49 -4.56
N ILE A 89 -7.22 21.32 -3.57
CA ILE A 89 -8.12 20.16 -3.49
C ILE A 89 -9.05 20.11 -4.71
N ALA A 90 -9.66 21.23 -5.09
CA ALA A 90 -10.54 21.30 -6.26
C ALA A 90 -9.82 20.85 -7.54
N ARG A 91 -8.58 21.30 -7.75
CA ARG A 91 -7.74 20.88 -8.89
C ARG A 91 -7.45 19.39 -8.89
N ILE A 92 -7.16 18.81 -7.72
CA ILE A 92 -6.93 17.37 -7.56
C ILE A 92 -8.21 16.60 -7.89
N GLU A 93 -9.37 17.04 -7.39
CA GLU A 93 -10.66 16.39 -7.61
C GLU A 93 -11.17 16.52 -9.06
N SER A 94 -10.79 17.57 -9.78
CA SER A 94 -11.14 17.74 -11.19
C SER A 94 -10.15 17.06 -12.15
N GLY A 95 -8.94 16.75 -11.67
CA GLY A 95 -7.89 16.14 -12.47
C GLY A 95 -8.06 14.63 -12.65
N PRO A 96 -7.26 14.02 -13.53
CA PRO A 96 -7.15 12.56 -13.60
C PRO A 96 -6.80 11.94 -12.25
N THR A 97 -7.17 10.67 -12.05
CA THR A 97 -6.76 9.90 -10.88
C THR A 97 -5.23 9.93 -10.73
N GLY A 98 -4.75 10.15 -9.50
CA GLY A 98 -3.32 10.31 -9.22
C GLY A 98 -2.77 11.73 -9.48
N THR A 99 -3.61 12.72 -9.74
CA THR A 99 -3.17 14.12 -9.85
C THR A 99 -2.65 14.63 -8.51
N GLY A 100 -1.33 14.78 -8.37
CA GLY A 100 -0.69 15.31 -7.17
C GLY A 100 0.72 14.76 -6.96
N ARG A 101 1.42 15.26 -5.95
CA ARG A 101 2.65 14.60 -5.47
C ARG A 101 2.27 13.44 -4.56
N ASP A 102 3.06 12.37 -4.56
CA ASP A 102 2.81 11.18 -3.75
C ASP A 102 2.65 11.49 -2.26
N ASP A 103 3.49 12.37 -1.72
CA ASP A 103 3.37 12.83 -0.32
C ASP A 103 2.01 13.51 -0.05
N THR A 104 1.55 14.33 -1.00
CA THR A 104 0.26 15.02 -0.90
C THR A 104 -0.91 14.02 -0.94
N LEU A 105 -0.88 13.07 -1.87
CA LEU A 105 -1.89 12.03 -2.00
C LEU A 105 -1.89 11.10 -0.77
N THR A 106 -0.73 10.85 -0.19
CA THR A 106 -0.58 10.08 1.06
C THR A 106 -1.23 10.82 2.24
N ARG A 107 -1.01 12.12 2.37
CA ARG A 107 -1.66 12.95 3.40
C ARG A 107 -3.18 12.98 3.22
N ILE A 108 -3.65 13.10 1.98
CA ILE A 108 -5.08 13.05 1.64
C ILE A 108 -5.68 11.69 2.00
N ALA A 109 -5.06 10.59 1.58
CA ALA A 109 -5.52 9.24 1.90
C ALA A 109 -5.66 9.04 3.42
N LYS A 110 -4.65 9.47 4.18
CA LYS A 110 -4.67 9.42 5.65
C LYS A 110 -5.79 10.26 6.24
N ALA A 111 -6.01 11.49 5.76
CA ALA A 111 -7.08 12.36 6.25
C ALA A 111 -8.48 11.82 5.94
N LEU A 112 -8.62 11.10 4.82
CA LEU A 112 -9.87 10.48 4.39
C LEU A 112 -10.10 9.08 5.02
N GLY A 113 -9.11 8.51 5.72
CA GLY A 113 -9.17 7.13 6.21
C GLY A 113 -9.20 6.10 5.07
N ALA A 114 -8.75 6.47 3.89
CA ALA A 114 -8.76 5.65 2.69
C ALA A 114 -7.40 4.97 2.49
N PRO A 115 -7.35 3.72 1.98
CA PRO A 115 -6.12 3.14 1.46
C PRO A 115 -5.53 4.02 0.35
N LEU A 116 -4.21 4.23 0.35
CA LEU A 116 -3.55 5.02 -0.69
C LEU A 116 -3.83 4.45 -2.10
N ALA A 117 -3.89 3.12 -2.22
CA ALA A 117 -4.22 2.45 -3.48
C ALA A 117 -5.60 2.81 -4.04
N HIS A 118 -6.55 3.28 -3.22
CA HIS A 118 -7.84 3.76 -3.70
C HIS A 118 -7.79 5.21 -4.19
N ILE A 119 -6.90 6.01 -3.62
CA ILE A 119 -6.71 7.42 -3.99
C ILE A 119 -5.81 7.56 -5.22
N ASN A 120 -4.73 6.78 -5.22
CA ASN A 120 -3.72 6.72 -6.26
C ASN A 120 -3.47 5.25 -6.62
N PRO A 121 -4.38 4.60 -7.36
CA PRO A 121 -4.14 3.27 -7.89
C PRO A 121 -2.89 3.31 -8.76
N PRO A 122 -1.99 2.31 -8.66
CA PRO A 122 -0.84 2.23 -9.55
C PRO A 122 -1.32 2.26 -11.00
N THR A 123 -0.71 3.15 -11.79
CA THR A 123 -1.08 3.42 -13.19
C THR A 123 -0.99 2.18 -14.09
N GLU A 124 -0.21 1.18 -13.69
CA GLU A 124 -0.21 -0.15 -14.28
C GLU A 124 -0.87 -1.12 -13.31
N THR A 125 -1.96 -1.76 -13.75
CA THR A 125 -2.52 -2.89 -13.02
C THR A 125 -1.43 -3.95 -12.81
N GLN A 126 -1.49 -4.71 -11.72
CA GLN A 126 -0.51 -5.79 -11.51
C GLN A 126 -0.49 -6.78 -12.68
N ALA A 127 -1.62 -6.96 -13.35
CA ALA A 127 -1.73 -7.68 -14.62
C ALA A 127 -1.01 -6.99 -15.78
N GLU A 128 -1.10 -5.67 -15.94
CA GLU A 128 -0.29 -4.89 -16.91
C GLU A 128 1.21 -5.05 -16.64
N ARG A 129 1.63 -4.93 -15.36
CA ARG A 129 3.03 -5.06 -14.95
C ARG A 129 3.57 -6.44 -15.30
N ILE A 130 2.79 -7.49 -14.99
CA ILE A 130 3.13 -8.87 -15.34
C ILE A 130 3.17 -9.04 -16.87
N ARG A 131 2.17 -8.54 -17.61
CA ARG A 131 2.15 -8.60 -19.08
C ARG A 131 3.34 -7.90 -19.70
N LYS A 132 3.71 -6.72 -19.20
CA LYS A 132 4.84 -5.93 -19.67
C LYS A 132 6.18 -6.55 -19.28
N ALA A 133 6.29 -7.12 -18.07
CA ALA A 133 7.45 -7.90 -17.67
C ALA A 133 7.62 -9.18 -18.51
N VAL A 134 6.52 -9.88 -18.82
CA VAL A 134 6.49 -11.04 -19.73
C VAL A 134 6.86 -10.62 -21.15
N ALA A 135 6.27 -9.54 -21.68
CA ALA A 135 6.58 -9.02 -23.01
C ALA A 135 8.03 -8.55 -23.14
N ASN A 136 8.59 -7.90 -22.10
CA ASN A 136 9.98 -7.48 -22.06
C ASN A 136 10.95 -8.64 -21.78
N SER A 137 10.47 -9.76 -21.22
CA SER A 137 11.25 -10.98 -21.07
C SER A 137 11.38 -11.77 -22.38
N ALA A 138 10.59 -11.42 -23.39
CA ALA A 138 10.62 -11.98 -24.74
C ALA A 138 11.48 -11.14 -25.70
N ASP A 139 12.56 -10.52 -25.21
CA ASP A 139 13.57 -9.96 -26.09
C ASP A 139 14.38 -11.10 -26.73
N ALA A 140 13.95 -11.47 -27.94
CA ALA A 140 14.53 -12.51 -28.80
C ALA A 140 16.01 -12.28 -29.15
N LYS A 141 16.63 -11.19 -28.67
CA LYS A 141 18.02 -10.83 -28.95
C LYS A 141 19.04 -11.25 -27.89
N THR A 142 18.62 -11.73 -26.70
CA THR A 142 19.56 -12.05 -25.60
C THR A 142 19.46 -13.46 -25.01
N GLU A 143 18.53 -14.32 -25.48
CA GLU A 143 18.37 -15.73 -25.03
C GLU A 143 18.54 -15.92 -23.50
N ARG A 144 18.05 -14.98 -22.67
CA ARG A 144 18.24 -15.05 -21.22
C ARG A 144 16.93 -15.35 -20.51
N LEU A 145 16.55 -16.62 -20.55
CA LEU A 145 15.58 -17.20 -19.62
C LEU A 145 16.14 -17.12 -18.20
N LEU A 146 15.25 -16.82 -17.24
CA LEU A 146 15.49 -16.90 -15.79
C LEU A 146 16.41 -18.09 -15.47
N GLN A 147 17.70 -17.83 -15.25
CA GLN A 147 18.61 -18.86 -14.80
C GLN A 147 18.19 -19.24 -13.38
N ARG A 148 17.76 -20.50 -13.21
CA ARG A 148 17.81 -21.17 -11.90
C ARG A 148 19.16 -20.79 -11.29
N ALA A 149 19.13 -20.20 -10.10
CA ALA A 149 20.33 -19.97 -9.32
C ALA A 149 21.13 -21.28 -9.31
N ASN A 150 22.35 -21.24 -9.83
CA ASN A 150 23.29 -22.35 -9.74
C ASN A 150 23.35 -22.78 -8.28
N SER A 151 22.90 -24.01 -8.01
CA SER A 151 23.18 -24.71 -6.77
C SER A 151 24.69 -24.91 -6.71
N ARG A 152 25.38 -24.02 -5.99
CA ARG A 152 26.77 -24.27 -5.59
C ARG A 152 26.77 -25.26 -4.43
N ARG A 153 26.88 -26.55 -4.76
CA ARG A 153 27.94 -27.44 -4.28
C ARG A 153 27.90 -28.75 -5.05
#